data_AF-A0A150ML55-F1
#
_entry.id   AF-A0A150ML55-F1
#
_cell.length_a   1.000
_cell.length_b   1.000
_cell.length_c   1.000
_cell.angle_alpha   90.00
_cell.angle_beta   90.00
_cell.angle_gamma   90.00
#
_symmetry.space_group_name_H-M   'P 1'
#
loop_
_entity.id
_entity.type
_entity.pdbx_description
1 polymer ?
#
loop_
_entity_poly.entity_id
_entity_poly.type
_entity_poly.pdbx_seq_one_letter_code
_entity_poly.pdbx_strand_id
1 'polypeptide(L)'
;MIEAIAQIGKIVLEKQGEGSVVDQLVENPGYPACMLVAVRVDEEGNVGWEGCEIEECGSDYKKYLFRSGSSRGTNYSPTAKITTIENTYEQKVIGWFRTVNRKMDHPVLRAIEQLLVQKKEAILQELREKLSLSADRSLISLKMNGSYLYDCEPFRDAFLHLVHEKDMELSARDQVCAICGERKDTVIGKLSVFRFYTLDKPGFITGAFPLGAFPGT
;
A
#
# COMPACT_ATOMS: atom_id res chain seq x y z
N MET A 1 24.71 -1.91 -16.15
CA MET A 1 23.49 -1.08 -16.31
C MET A 1 22.64 -1.09 -15.04
N ILE A 2 22.08 -2.24 -14.63
CA ILE A 2 21.23 -2.33 -13.43
C ILE A 2 21.99 -1.94 -12.16
N GLU A 3 23.26 -2.33 -12.03
CA GLU A 3 24.14 -1.92 -10.93
C GLU A 3 24.29 -0.39 -10.83
N ALA A 4 24.59 0.29 -11.94
CA ALA A 4 24.71 1.75 -11.97
C ALA A 4 23.39 2.45 -11.61
N ILE A 5 22.26 1.92 -12.06
CA ILE A 5 20.93 2.44 -11.69
C ILE A 5 20.67 2.24 -10.18
N ALA A 6 21.04 1.08 -9.64
CA ALA A 6 20.93 0.81 -8.20
C ALA A 6 21.83 1.75 -7.37
N GLN A 7 23.05 2.05 -7.84
CA GLN A 7 23.94 3.01 -7.19
C GLN A 7 23.37 4.43 -7.19
N ILE A 8 22.80 4.88 -8.31
CA ILE A 8 22.10 6.18 -8.39
C ILE A 8 20.94 6.21 -7.39
N GLY A 9 20.13 5.15 -7.34
CA GLY A 9 19.02 5.02 -6.39
C GLY A 9 19.48 5.14 -4.93
N LYS A 10 20.56 4.43 -4.55
CA LYS A 10 21.14 4.51 -3.19
C LYS A 10 21.57 5.93 -2.83
N ILE A 11 22.29 6.62 -3.73
CA ILE A 11 22.74 8.01 -3.49
C ILE A 11 21.55 8.95 -3.30
N VAL A 12 20.44 8.74 -4.01
CA VAL A 12 19.22 9.54 -3.85
C VAL A 12 18.56 9.26 -2.49
N LEU A 13 18.47 8.00 -2.08
CA LEU A 13 17.87 7.60 -0.79
C LEU A 13 18.68 8.12 0.40
N GLU A 14 20.01 8.01 0.36
CA GLU A 14 20.91 8.51 1.40
C GLU A 14 20.77 10.03 1.62
N LYS A 15 20.43 10.78 0.56
CA LYS A 15 20.18 12.23 0.65
C LYS A 15 18.80 12.59 1.19
N GLN A 16 17.84 11.65 1.23
CA GLN A 16 16.44 11.91 1.57
C GLN A 16 16.01 11.37 2.96
N GLY A 17 16.81 10.50 3.62
CA GLY A 17 16.51 9.93 4.95
C GLY A 17 15.46 8.80 4.93
N GLU A 18 15.27 8.06 6.05
CA GLU A 18 14.39 6.86 6.10
C GLU A 18 12.90 7.12 5.79
N GLY A 19 12.41 8.36 5.94
CA GLY A 19 11.09 8.78 5.45
C GLY A 19 10.94 8.70 3.93
N SER A 20 12.02 8.49 3.18
CA SER A 20 12.04 8.53 1.72
C SER A 20 11.35 7.36 1.03
N VAL A 21 11.23 6.19 1.67
CA VAL A 21 10.71 4.99 0.97
C VAL A 21 9.20 5.04 0.87
N VAL A 22 8.49 5.25 1.98
CA VAL A 22 7.03 5.40 1.97
C VAL A 22 6.63 6.58 1.08
N ASP A 23 7.35 7.70 1.20
CA ASP A 23 7.12 8.91 0.40
C ASP A 23 7.17 8.70 -1.11
N GLN A 24 8.06 7.83 -1.58
CA GLN A 24 8.19 7.50 -3.01
C GLN A 24 7.07 6.57 -3.51
N LEU A 25 6.40 5.87 -2.61
CA LEU A 25 5.35 4.91 -2.93
C LEU A 25 3.95 5.52 -2.84
N VAL A 26 3.79 6.60 -2.08
CA VAL A 26 2.51 7.32 -1.96
C VAL A 26 2.23 8.15 -3.22
N GLU A 27 1.00 8.02 -3.73
CA GLU A 27 0.52 8.72 -4.91
C GLU A 27 -0.25 9.98 -4.53
N ASN A 28 -0.18 11.02 -5.37
CA ASN A 28 -1.10 12.15 -5.23
C ASN A 28 -2.50 11.70 -5.70
N PRO A 29 -3.53 11.72 -4.82
CA PRO A 29 -4.87 11.33 -5.18
C PRO A 29 -5.52 12.26 -6.21
N GLY A 30 -5.17 13.55 -6.22
CA GLY A 30 -5.74 14.57 -7.12
C GLY A 30 -7.21 14.89 -6.80
N TYR A 31 -7.61 14.78 -5.53
CA TYR A 31 -8.98 15.01 -5.05
C TYR A 31 -8.97 16.18 -4.06
N PRO A 32 -9.93 17.11 -4.14
CA PRO A 32 -9.97 18.32 -3.32
C PRO A 32 -10.31 18.11 -1.84
N ALA A 33 -11.00 17.02 -1.48
CA ALA A 33 -11.45 16.79 -0.10
C ALA A 33 -11.16 15.36 0.37
N CYS A 34 -11.03 15.18 1.68
CA CYS A 34 -10.85 13.88 2.34
C CYS A 34 -11.83 13.74 3.50
N MET A 35 -12.59 12.65 3.47
CA MET A 35 -13.49 12.21 4.54
C MET A 35 -12.71 11.27 5.45
N LEU A 36 -12.59 11.62 6.72
CA LEU A 36 -11.79 10.88 7.68
C LEU A 36 -12.70 10.20 8.69
N VAL A 37 -12.60 8.88 8.80
CA VAL A 37 -13.23 8.15 9.91
C VAL A 37 -12.26 8.17 11.08
N ALA A 38 -12.63 8.87 12.16
CA ALA A 38 -11.80 9.02 13.34
C ALA A 38 -12.03 7.86 14.31
N VAL A 39 -10.93 7.17 14.66
CA VAL A 39 -10.92 6.11 15.66
C VAL A 39 -9.93 6.42 16.77
N ARG A 40 -10.31 6.07 17.99
CA ARG A 40 -9.41 6.06 19.15
C ARG A 40 -9.02 4.64 19.52
N VAL A 41 -7.81 4.49 20.03
CA VAL A 41 -7.25 3.26 20.60
C VAL A 41 -6.62 3.64 21.92
N ASP A 42 -7.13 3.11 23.03
CA ASP A 42 -6.57 3.35 24.36
C ASP A 42 -5.37 2.43 24.65
N GLU A 43 -4.72 2.64 25.80
CA GLU A 43 -3.56 1.84 26.23
C GLU A 43 -3.90 0.36 26.50
N GLU A 44 -5.17 0.06 26.77
CA GLU A 44 -5.67 -1.31 26.97
C GLU A 44 -6.00 -2.00 25.64
N GLY A 45 -5.91 -1.27 24.52
CA GLY A 45 -6.21 -1.75 23.17
C GLY A 45 -7.69 -1.70 22.81
N ASN A 46 -8.54 -1.08 23.64
CA ASN A 46 -9.93 -0.86 23.30
C ASN A 46 -10.05 0.22 22.22
N VAL A 47 -10.91 -0.05 21.26
CA VAL A 47 -11.13 0.83 20.11
C VAL A 47 -12.47 1.55 20.23
N GLY A 48 -12.48 2.83 19.89
CA GLY A 48 -13.69 3.65 19.87
C GLY A 48 -13.80 4.43 18.56
N TRP A 49 -15.03 4.63 18.08
CA TRP A 49 -15.31 5.53 16.97
C TRP A 49 -15.65 6.92 17.52
N GLU A 50 -15.02 7.96 16.97
CA GLU A 50 -15.15 9.34 17.46
C GLU A 50 -15.99 10.23 16.53
N GLY A 51 -16.34 9.73 15.36
CA GLY A 51 -17.12 10.45 14.34
C GLY A 51 -16.41 10.46 12.99
N CYS A 52 -16.90 11.31 12.09
CA CYS A 52 -16.28 11.54 10.79
C CYS A 52 -15.90 13.02 10.64
N GLU A 53 -14.75 13.29 10.02
CA GLU A 53 -14.29 14.64 9.72
C GLU A 53 -14.24 14.84 8.20
N ILE A 54 -14.34 16.09 7.76
CA ILE A 54 -14.04 16.49 6.39
C ILE A 54 -12.95 17.55 6.43
N GLU A 55 -11.97 17.41 5.56
CA GLU A 55 -10.91 18.40 5.39
C GLU A 55 -10.56 18.56 3.92
N GLU A 56 -10.04 19.73 3.56
CA GLU A 56 -9.50 19.99 2.24
C GLU A 56 -8.15 19.27 2.08
N CYS A 57 -8.01 18.56 0.97
CA CYS A 57 -6.75 17.97 0.56
C CYS A 57 -5.80 19.09 0.10
N GLY A 58 -4.90 19.49 0.98
CA GLY A 58 -3.80 20.39 0.64
C GLY A 58 -2.68 19.71 -0.15
N SER A 59 -1.54 20.40 -0.24
CA SER A 59 -0.30 19.87 -0.82
C SER A 59 0.28 18.68 -0.05
N ASP A 60 -0.06 18.56 1.23
CA ASP A 60 0.33 17.44 2.10
C ASP A 60 -0.64 16.26 1.96
N TYR A 61 -0.67 15.64 0.77
CA TYR A 61 -1.48 14.46 0.50
C TYR A 61 -0.88 13.18 1.07
N LYS A 62 0.41 13.20 1.43
CA LYS A 62 1.15 12.01 1.87
C LYS A 62 0.62 11.45 3.18
N LYS A 63 0.10 12.33 4.05
CA LYS A 63 -0.50 11.97 5.33
C LYS A 63 -1.60 10.90 5.23
N TYR A 64 -2.33 10.85 4.11
CA TYR A 64 -3.39 9.85 3.88
C TYR A 64 -2.88 8.49 3.41
N LEU A 65 -1.58 8.35 3.11
CA LEU A 65 -0.97 7.08 2.68
C LEU A 65 -1.65 6.48 1.43
N PHE A 66 -2.12 7.32 0.50
CA PHE A 66 -2.86 6.85 -0.68
C PHE A 66 -1.94 6.20 -1.72
N ARG A 67 -2.29 4.99 -2.16
CA ARG A 67 -1.74 4.39 -3.39
C ARG A 67 -2.77 3.47 -4.02
N SER A 68 -3.02 3.66 -5.31
CA SER A 68 -4.02 2.87 -6.01
C SER A 68 -3.62 1.39 -6.14
N GLY A 69 -4.56 0.50 -5.83
CA GLY A 69 -4.43 -0.93 -6.09
C GLY A 69 -5.06 -1.34 -7.41
N SER A 70 -5.42 -2.62 -7.54
CA SER A 70 -6.19 -3.07 -8.70
C SER A 70 -7.60 -2.45 -8.67
N SER A 71 -8.17 -2.15 -9.85
CA SER A 71 -9.48 -1.48 -9.96
C SER A 71 -10.57 -2.14 -9.12
N ARG A 72 -10.65 -3.48 -9.16
CA ARG A 72 -11.62 -4.30 -8.42
C ARG A 72 -11.14 -4.80 -7.04
N GLY A 73 -9.86 -4.61 -6.72
CA GLY A 73 -9.28 -5.07 -5.45
C GLY A 73 -9.14 -3.94 -4.43
N THR A 74 -8.48 -4.22 -3.32
CA THR A 74 -8.15 -3.21 -2.31
C THR A 74 -7.03 -2.31 -2.80
N ASN A 75 -6.92 -1.13 -2.21
CA ASN A 75 -5.71 -0.31 -2.33
C ASN A 75 -4.62 -0.85 -1.40
N TYR A 76 -3.44 -0.22 -1.41
CA TYR A 76 -2.35 -0.60 -0.50
C TYR A 76 -2.53 -0.02 0.92
N SER A 77 -3.47 0.91 1.09
CA SER A 77 -3.95 1.46 2.36
C SER A 77 -5.50 1.44 2.35
N PRO A 78 -6.17 1.70 3.49
CA PRO A 78 -7.63 1.83 3.49
C PRO A 78 -8.10 3.15 2.83
N THR A 79 -7.17 4.01 2.39
CA THR A 79 -7.49 5.27 1.71
C THR A 79 -7.92 5.05 0.27
N ALA A 80 -9.05 5.62 -0.14
CA ALA A 80 -9.62 5.42 -1.47
C ALA A 80 -10.38 6.63 -2.01
N LYS A 81 -10.48 6.70 -3.34
CA LYS A 81 -11.33 7.66 -4.05
C LYS A 81 -12.77 7.21 -3.94
N ILE A 82 -13.67 8.09 -3.47
CA ILE A 82 -15.09 7.78 -3.34
C ILE A 82 -15.73 7.83 -4.73
N THR A 83 -16.28 6.71 -5.19
CA THR A 83 -17.19 6.66 -6.34
C THR A 83 -18.64 6.56 -5.88
N THR A 84 -18.90 5.59 -5.00
CA THR A 84 -20.13 5.41 -4.23
C THR A 84 -19.71 5.09 -2.82
N ILE A 85 -20.23 5.81 -1.82
CA ILE A 85 -19.70 5.74 -0.45
C ILE A 85 -19.81 4.33 0.15
N GLU A 86 -20.93 3.65 -0.10
CA GLU A 86 -21.19 2.29 0.37
C GLU A 86 -20.20 1.28 -0.21
N ASN A 87 -20.06 1.30 -1.54
CA ASN A 87 -19.16 0.39 -2.24
C ASN A 87 -17.70 0.67 -1.89
N THR A 88 -17.32 1.94 -1.79
CA THR A 88 -15.95 2.34 -1.46
C THR A 88 -15.63 1.92 -0.03
N TYR A 89 -16.52 2.17 0.93
CA TYR A 89 -16.34 1.75 2.32
C TYR A 89 -16.20 0.23 2.44
N GLU A 90 -17.12 -0.54 1.85
CA GLU A 90 -17.08 -2.01 1.96
C GLU A 90 -15.86 -2.61 1.24
N GLN A 91 -15.59 -2.19 0.01
CA GLN A 91 -14.56 -2.83 -0.81
C GLN A 91 -13.16 -2.33 -0.51
N LYS A 92 -13.00 -1.03 -0.26
CA LYS A 92 -11.68 -0.41 -0.14
C LYS A 92 -11.26 -0.22 1.31
N VAL A 93 -12.18 0.19 2.21
CA VAL A 93 -11.86 0.35 3.63
C VAL A 93 -11.92 -1.01 4.34
N ILE A 94 -13.10 -1.61 4.47
CA ILE A 94 -13.28 -2.89 5.16
C ILE A 94 -12.50 -4.01 4.44
N GLY A 95 -12.57 -4.05 3.11
CA GLY A 95 -11.82 -5.03 2.33
C GLY A 95 -10.30 -4.97 2.55
N TRP A 96 -9.73 -3.78 2.79
CA TRP A 96 -8.31 -3.63 3.10
C TRP A 96 -7.98 -4.28 4.45
N PHE A 97 -8.76 -4.00 5.49
CA PHE A 97 -8.57 -4.63 6.81
C PHE A 97 -8.66 -6.16 6.73
N ARG A 98 -9.68 -6.69 6.03
CA ARG A 98 -9.82 -8.15 5.80
C ARG A 98 -8.58 -8.75 5.13
N THR A 99 -7.98 -8.02 4.18
CA THR A 99 -6.79 -8.47 3.45
C THR A 99 -5.56 -8.45 4.34
N VAL A 100 -5.35 -7.37 5.10
CA VAL A 100 -4.20 -7.21 5.98
C VAL A 100 -4.25 -8.15 7.18
N ASN A 101 -5.40 -8.26 7.85
CA ASN A 101 -5.56 -9.13 9.01
C ASN A 101 -5.37 -10.62 8.67
N ARG A 102 -5.60 -11.02 7.41
CA ARG A 102 -5.28 -12.38 6.93
C ARG A 102 -3.77 -12.61 6.75
N LYS A 103 -2.97 -11.55 6.55
CA LYS A 103 -1.55 -11.64 6.19
C LYS A 103 -0.60 -11.32 7.33
N MET A 104 -0.93 -10.33 8.16
CA MET A 104 -0.03 -9.76 9.17
C MET A 104 -0.54 -9.91 10.61
N ASP A 105 -1.76 -10.43 10.81
CA ASP A 105 -2.43 -10.62 12.11
C ASP A 105 -2.04 -9.58 13.19
N HIS A 106 -2.36 -8.31 12.94
CA HIS A 106 -2.02 -7.22 13.85
C HIS A 106 -3.21 -6.93 14.80
N PRO A 107 -3.07 -7.04 16.13
CA PRO A 107 -4.18 -6.92 17.09
C PRO A 107 -4.97 -5.60 16.95
N VAL A 108 -4.27 -4.47 16.84
CA VAL A 108 -4.90 -3.14 16.69
C VAL A 108 -5.71 -3.04 15.40
N LEU A 109 -5.19 -3.51 14.25
CA LEU A 109 -5.91 -3.47 12.98
C LEU A 109 -7.14 -4.39 12.98
N ARG A 110 -7.06 -5.53 13.69
CA ARG A 110 -8.19 -6.44 13.92
C ARG A 110 -9.27 -5.80 14.78
N ALA A 111 -8.90 -5.13 15.86
CA ALA A 111 -9.84 -4.41 16.71
C ALA A 111 -10.54 -3.29 15.93
N ILE A 112 -9.77 -2.48 15.17
CA ILE A 112 -10.32 -1.42 14.31
C ILE A 112 -11.28 -2.01 13.27
N GLU A 113 -10.93 -3.13 12.60
CA GLU A 113 -11.84 -3.80 11.66
C GLU A 113 -13.19 -4.13 12.31
N GLN A 114 -13.17 -4.75 13.49
CA GLN A 114 -14.37 -5.15 14.22
C GLN A 114 -15.24 -3.93 14.55
N LEU A 115 -14.63 -2.84 15.03
CA LEU A 115 -15.33 -1.58 15.29
C LEU A 115 -15.99 -1.03 14.02
N LEU A 116 -15.25 -0.96 12.91
CA LEU A 116 -15.75 -0.41 11.64
C LEU A 116 -16.88 -1.25 11.04
N VAL A 117 -16.86 -2.57 11.23
CA VAL A 117 -17.95 -3.48 10.84
C VAL A 117 -19.16 -3.28 11.76
N GLN A 118 -18.95 -3.22 13.08
CA GLN A 118 -20.03 -3.06 14.06
C GLN A 118 -20.75 -1.71 13.91
N LYS A 119 -20.00 -0.63 13.64
CA LYS A 119 -20.52 0.73 13.52
C LYS A 119 -20.81 1.16 12.08
N LYS A 120 -20.78 0.22 11.12
CA LYS A 120 -20.89 0.47 9.69
C LYS A 120 -22.03 1.43 9.31
N GLU A 121 -23.26 1.17 9.78
CA GLU A 121 -24.41 1.97 9.38
C GLU A 121 -24.34 3.41 9.92
N ALA A 122 -23.88 3.58 11.17
CA ALA A 122 -23.71 4.90 11.77
C ALA A 122 -22.62 5.71 11.05
N ILE A 123 -21.49 5.06 10.74
CA ILE A 123 -20.39 5.68 9.99
C ILE A 123 -20.85 6.08 8.58
N LEU A 124 -21.52 5.18 7.86
CA LEU A 124 -22.03 5.47 6.52
C LEU A 124 -23.06 6.59 6.52
N GLN A 125 -23.92 6.67 7.53
CA GLN A 125 -24.86 7.77 7.68
C GLN A 125 -24.13 9.11 7.82
N GLU A 126 -23.17 9.22 8.74
CA GLU A 126 -22.44 10.48 8.95
C GLU A 126 -21.59 10.87 7.73
N LEU A 127 -20.98 9.89 7.06
CA LEU A 127 -20.27 10.12 5.80
C LEU A 127 -21.19 10.64 4.70
N ARG A 128 -22.42 10.11 4.58
CA ARG A 128 -23.41 10.60 3.60
C ARG A 128 -23.85 12.03 3.90
N GLU A 129 -24.13 12.33 5.17
CA GLU A 129 -24.53 13.67 5.60
C GLU A 129 -23.46 14.69 5.23
N LYS A 130 -22.19 14.42 5.56
CA LYS A 130 -21.06 15.30 5.20
C LYS A 130 -20.79 15.36 3.70
N LEU A 131 -20.92 14.24 2.98
CA LEU A 131 -20.77 14.24 1.52
C LEU A 131 -21.88 15.03 0.83
N SER A 132 -23.10 15.06 1.37
CA SER A 132 -24.20 15.86 0.82
C SER A 132 -23.96 17.38 0.96
N LEU A 133 -23.14 17.78 1.93
CA LEU A 133 -22.74 19.17 2.16
C LEU A 133 -21.53 19.58 1.30
N SER A 134 -20.85 18.63 0.66
CA SER A 134 -19.68 18.86 -0.18
C SER A 134 -19.96 18.44 -1.62
N ALA A 135 -19.96 19.40 -2.55
CA ALA A 135 -20.10 19.10 -3.99
C ALA A 135 -18.82 18.49 -4.60
N ASP A 136 -17.77 18.35 -3.79
CA ASP A 136 -16.43 18.03 -4.25
C ASP A 136 -16.15 16.52 -4.26
N ARG A 137 -15.35 16.11 -5.24
CA ARG A 137 -14.83 14.75 -5.31
C ARG A 137 -13.99 14.47 -4.08
N SER A 138 -14.40 13.48 -3.29
CA SER A 138 -13.82 13.23 -1.98
C SER A 138 -13.08 11.89 -1.90
N LEU A 139 -12.01 11.85 -1.10
CA LEU A 139 -11.38 10.61 -0.63
C LEU A 139 -12.09 10.13 0.62
N ILE A 140 -11.91 8.85 0.94
CA ILE A 140 -12.13 8.30 2.27
C ILE A 140 -10.80 7.84 2.83
N SER A 141 -10.53 8.13 4.10
CA SER A 141 -9.36 7.68 4.86
C SER A 141 -9.72 7.57 6.35
N LEU A 142 -8.73 7.28 7.20
CA LEU A 142 -8.90 7.14 8.65
C LEU A 142 -7.91 8.04 9.40
N LYS A 143 -8.29 8.42 10.61
CA LYS A 143 -7.39 8.95 11.65
C LYS A 143 -7.41 8.02 12.85
N MET A 144 -6.25 7.77 13.45
CA MET A 144 -6.13 6.99 14.68
C MET A 144 -5.51 7.88 15.77
N ASN A 145 -6.21 8.06 16.89
CA ASN A 145 -5.76 8.92 18.00
C ASN A 145 -5.42 10.35 17.54
N GLY A 146 -6.19 10.90 16.60
CA GLY A 146 -5.94 12.22 16.00
C GLY A 146 -4.80 12.26 14.97
N SER A 147 -4.01 11.19 14.83
CA SER A 147 -2.92 11.08 13.87
C SER A 147 -3.39 10.52 12.52
N TYR A 148 -2.75 10.96 11.43
CA TYR A 148 -3.02 10.42 10.09
C TYR A 148 -2.35 9.06 9.90
N LEU A 149 -2.79 8.31 8.89
CA LEU A 149 -2.26 6.97 8.60
C LEU A 149 -0.76 6.94 8.38
N TYR A 150 -0.19 7.98 7.77
CA TYR A 150 1.26 8.09 7.58
C TYR A 150 2.01 8.09 8.92
N ASP A 151 1.46 8.69 9.96
CA ASP A 151 2.12 8.80 11.27
C ASP A 151 1.92 7.54 12.12
N CYS A 152 0.99 6.66 11.74
CA CYS A 152 0.64 5.46 12.46
C CYS A 152 1.47 4.25 11.97
N GLU A 153 2.36 3.74 12.82
CA GLU A 153 3.23 2.59 12.51
C GLU A 153 2.49 1.36 11.96
N PRO A 154 1.38 0.88 12.56
CA PRO A 154 0.67 -0.30 12.04
C PRO A 154 0.19 -0.14 10.59
N PHE A 155 -0.15 1.09 10.19
CA PHE A 155 -0.61 1.38 8.83
C PHE A 155 0.55 1.52 7.85
N ARG A 156 1.66 2.14 8.26
CA ARG A 156 2.89 2.20 7.44
C ARG A 156 3.42 0.79 7.17
N ASP A 157 3.49 -0.05 8.18
CA ASP A 157 4.00 -1.41 8.05
C ASP A 157 3.10 -2.26 7.16
N ALA A 158 1.77 -2.16 7.35
CA ALA A 158 0.81 -2.83 6.49
C ALA A 158 0.89 -2.35 5.03
N PHE A 159 1.08 -1.05 4.81
CA PHE A 159 1.25 -0.48 3.48
C PHE A 159 2.50 -1.02 2.80
N LEU A 160 3.65 -0.99 3.47
CA LEU A 160 4.91 -1.51 2.93
C LEU A 160 4.83 -3.01 2.65
N HIS A 161 4.25 -3.78 3.57
CA HIS A 161 4.05 -5.21 3.38
C HIS A 161 3.22 -5.52 2.13
N LEU A 162 2.08 -4.85 1.94
CA LEU A 162 1.23 -5.06 0.78
C LEU A 162 1.89 -4.60 -0.53
N VAL A 163 2.69 -3.54 -0.50
CA VAL A 163 3.44 -3.07 -1.67
C VAL A 163 4.47 -4.10 -2.11
N HIS A 164 5.23 -4.64 -1.16
CA HIS A 164 6.34 -5.56 -1.44
C HIS A 164 5.93 -7.01 -1.62
N GLU A 165 4.72 -7.40 -1.22
CA GLU A 165 4.24 -8.78 -1.30
C GLU A 165 4.40 -9.39 -2.70
N LYS A 166 3.98 -8.68 -3.75
CA LYS A 166 4.09 -9.17 -5.14
C LYS A 166 5.53 -9.34 -5.59
N ASP A 167 6.42 -8.49 -5.08
CA ASP A 167 7.85 -8.60 -5.36
C ASP A 167 8.44 -9.81 -4.63
N MET A 168 7.96 -10.09 -3.41
CA MET A 168 8.36 -11.26 -2.61
C MET A 168 7.85 -12.59 -3.19
N GLU A 169 6.67 -12.62 -3.82
CA GLU A 169 6.18 -13.81 -4.56
C GLU A 169 7.11 -14.23 -5.71
N LEU A 170 7.86 -13.26 -6.27
CA LEU A 170 8.79 -13.46 -7.37
C LEU A 170 10.25 -13.60 -6.90
N SER A 171 10.43 -13.87 -5.60
CA SER A 171 11.73 -14.03 -4.98
C SER A 171 12.18 -15.49 -4.96
N ALA A 172 13.50 -15.68 -5.02
CA ALA A 172 14.18 -16.95 -4.85
C ALA A 172 15.14 -16.85 -3.68
N ARG A 173 15.30 -17.97 -2.95
CA ARG A 173 16.20 -18.04 -1.79
C ARG A 173 17.59 -18.53 -2.17
N ASP A 174 18.58 -18.10 -1.39
CA ASP A 174 19.99 -18.51 -1.50
C ASP A 174 20.62 -18.34 -2.89
N GLN A 175 20.22 -17.26 -3.58
CA GLN A 175 20.72 -16.94 -4.92
C GLN A 175 21.80 -15.87 -4.87
N VAL A 176 22.59 -15.80 -5.95
CA VAL A 176 23.58 -14.73 -6.16
C VAL A 176 22.88 -13.50 -6.73
N CYS A 177 23.03 -12.36 -6.06
CA CYS A 177 22.43 -11.10 -6.50
C CYS A 177 23.19 -10.55 -7.72
N ALA A 178 22.49 -10.30 -8.82
CA ALA A 178 23.08 -9.72 -10.03
C ALA A 178 23.53 -8.24 -9.89
N ILE A 179 23.18 -7.58 -8.78
CA ILE A 179 23.55 -6.18 -8.51
C ILE A 179 24.86 -6.09 -7.73
N CYS A 180 25.02 -6.88 -6.67
CA CYS A 180 26.20 -6.83 -5.80
C CYS A 180 27.15 -8.03 -5.94
N GLY A 181 26.74 -9.09 -6.64
CA GLY A 181 27.54 -10.32 -6.80
C GLY A 181 27.58 -11.22 -5.56
N GLU A 182 26.99 -10.81 -4.44
CA GLU A 182 26.95 -11.58 -3.20
C GLU A 182 25.78 -12.57 -3.18
N ARG A 183 25.97 -13.70 -2.50
CA ARG A 183 24.88 -14.62 -2.18
C ARG A 183 24.00 -14.00 -1.09
N LYS A 184 22.69 -13.99 -1.33
CA LYS A 184 21.68 -13.40 -0.43
C LYS A 184 20.58 -14.41 -0.14
N ASP A 185 20.05 -14.35 1.08
CA ASP A 185 18.95 -15.20 1.53
C ASP A 185 17.69 -15.01 0.68
N THR A 186 17.49 -13.81 0.12
CA THR A 186 16.37 -13.49 -0.78
C THR A 186 16.86 -12.64 -1.95
N VAL A 187 16.54 -13.06 -3.18
CA VAL A 187 16.79 -12.32 -4.42
C VAL A 187 15.52 -12.26 -5.24
N ILE A 188 15.11 -11.07 -5.67
CA ILE A 188 13.90 -10.87 -6.46
C ILE A 188 14.26 -10.87 -7.95
N GLY A 189 13.79 -11.88 -8.69
CA GLY A 189 14.23 -12.12 -10.07
C GLY A 189 13.42 -11.39 -11.15
N LYS A 190 12.14 -11.10 -10.89
CA LYS A 190 11.22 -10.55 -11.90
C LYS A 190 10.56 -9.26 -11.44
N LEU A 191 11.36 -8.23 -11.23
CA LEU A 191 10.86 -6.87 -11.08
C LEU A 191 10.65 -6.29 -12.49
N SER A 192 9.42 -5.98 -12.88
CA SER A 192 9.13 -5.27 -14.13
C SER A 192 9.47 -3.77 -14.00
N VAL A 193 10.67 -3.45 -13.50
CA VAL A 193 11.14 -2.07 -13.29
C VAL A 193 11.19 -1.32 -14.62
N PHE A 194 11.52 -2.05 -15.69
CA PHE A 194 11.59 -1.53 -17.05
C PHE A 194 10.57 -2.25 -17.93
N ARG A 195 9.60 -1.50 -18.49
CA ARG A 195 8.60 -2.06 -19.42
C ARG A 195 9.21 -2.68 -20.69
N PHE A 196 10.43 -2.30 -21.04
CA PHE A 196 11.17 -2.90 -22.15
C PHE A 196 11.89 -4.21 -21.79
N TYR A 197 12.00 -4.54 -20.50
CA TYR A 197 12.64 -5.75 -20.02
C TYR A 197 11.62 -6.90 -19.96
N THR A 198 11.52 -7.66 -21.04
CA THR A 198 10.69 -8.86 -21.13
C THR A 198 11.59 -10.08 -21.29
N LEU A 199 11.61 -10.97 -20.30
CA LEU A 199 12.37 -12.22 -20.30
C LEU A 199 12.01 -13.17 -21.46
N ASP A 200 10.85 -12.95 -22.08
CA ASP A 200 10.32 -13.76 -23.19
C ASP A 200 10.99 -13.46 -24.54
N LYS A 201 11.78 -12.39 -24.64
CA LYS A 201 12.48 -12.05 -25.88
C LYS A 201 13.87 -12.69 -25.92
N PRO A 202 14.20 -13.47 -26.97
CA PRO A 202 15.55 -13.98 -27.17
C PRO A 202 16.55 -12.80 -27.15
N GLY A 203 17.55 -12.87 -26.27
CA GLY A 203 18.56 -11.81 -26.09
C GLY A 203 18.50 -11.06 -24.75
N PHE A 204 17.43 -11.18 -23.97
CA PHE A 204 17.34 -10.58 -22.62
C PHE A 204 17.76 -11.53 -21.48
N ILE A 205 18.05 -12.80 -21.79
CA ILE A 205 18.63 -13.78 -20.88
C ILE A 205 20.12 -13.91 -21.20
N THR A 206 20.97 -13.29 -20.39
CA THR A 206 22.42 -13.56 -20.43
C THR A 206 22.70 -14.80 -19.59
N GLY A 207 22.78 -15.94 -20.27
CA GLY A 207 23.01 -17.26 -19.70
C GLY A 207 22.69 -18.30 -20.77
N ALA A 208 23.68 -18.60 -21.61
CA ALA A 208 23.55 -19.54 -22.71
C ALA A 208 23.21 -20.93 -22.19
N PHE A 209 21.94 -21.33 -22.30
CA PHE A 209 21.56 -22.73 -22.45
C PHE A 209 20.58 -22.80 -23.64
N PRO A 210 20.90 -23.58 -24.69
CA PRO A 210 19.91 -23.90 -25.70
C PRO A 210 18.82 -24.74 -25.04
N LEU A 211 17.58 -24.26 -25.07
CA LEU A 211 16.41 -25.09 -24.87
C LEU A 211 16.33 -26.07 -26.04
N GLY A 212 16.81 -27.29 -25.83
CA GLY A 212 16.55 -28.42 -26.74
C GLY A 212 17.79 -29.08 -27.33
N ALA A 213 18.49 -29.87 -26.52
CA ALA A 213 19.21 -31.05 -26.99
C ALA A 213 19.20 -32.08 -25.86
N PHE A 214 18.18 -32.94 -25.85
CA PHE A 214 18.26 -34.20 -25.11
C PHE A 214 19.05 -35.18 -25.99
N PRO A 215 20.21 -35.71 -25.54
CA PRO A 215 20.78 -36.89 -26.17
C PRO A 215 20.00 -38.10 -25.66
N GLY A 216 19.18 -38.68 -26.55
CA GLY A 216 18.64 -40.02 -26.36
C GLY A 216 19.77 -41.03 -26.47
N THR A 217 19.78 -41.96 -25.52
CA THR A 217 20.49 -43.25 -25.54
C THR A 217 20.18 -44.07 -26.78
#